data_AF-A0A139N3D6-F1
#
_entry.id   AF-A0A139N3D6-F1
#
_cell.length_a   1.000
_cell.length_b   1.000
_cell.length_c   1.000
_cell.angle_alpha   90.00
_cell.angle_beta   90.00
_cell.angle_gamma   90.00
#
_symmetry.space_group_name_H-M   'P 1'
#
loop_
_entity.id
_entity.type
_entity.pdbx_description
1 polymer ?
#
loop_
_entity_poly.entity_id
_entity_poly.type
_entity_poly.pdbx_seq_one_letter_code
_entity_poly.pdbx_strand_id
1 'polypeptide(L)'
;MESTQFWGYHNDFSWIKRSLVPPKSDKGVIVVTDNDINGGDSFRIDYAQNWETYYDEQSGWLKIGSEILSEDLSYVEFFRNTIAGIDRCGNIQEFWLKPKFK
;
A
#
# COMPACT_ATOMS: atom_id res chain seq x y z
N MET A 1 12.09 25.03 -14.41
CA MET A 1 10.98 24.08 -14.63
C MET A 1 11.14 23.03 -13.54
N GLU A 2 10.54 23.26 -12.39
CA GLU A 2 10.66 22.33 -11.25
C GLU A 2 9.63 21.21 -11.44
N SER A 3 10.09 19.97 -11.49
CA SER A 3 9.22 18.79 -11.52
C SER A 3 8.55 18.65 -10.16
N THR A 4 7.30 19.08 -10.01
CA THR A 4 6.65 19.18 -8.68
C THR A 4 5.75 17.99 -8.32
N GLN A 5 5.67 16.92 -9.12
CA GLN A 5 4.95 15.70 -8.72
C GLN A 5 5.65 14.44 -9.23
N PHE A 6 6.44 13.81 -8.36
CA PHE A 6 6.79 12.40 -8.52
C PHE A 6 5.62 11.56 -8.02
N TRP A 7 4.88 10.94 -8.95
CA TRP A 7 3.85 9.97 -8.60
C TRP A 7 4.46 8.77 -7.86
N GLY A 8 3.82 8.33 -6.77
CA GLY A 8 4.34 7.29 -5.89
C GLY A 8 5.25 7.80 -4.75
N TYR A 9 5.46 9.12 -4.65
CA TYR A 9 6.13 9.73 -3.50
C TYR A 9 5.09 10.10 -2.42
N HIS A 10 5.08 9.34 -1.32
CA HIS A 10 4.12 9.48 -0.21
C HIS A 10 4.76 10.13 1.01
N ASN A 11 5.04 11.42 0.93
CA ASN A 11 5.67 12.14 2.02
C ASN A 11 4.66 12.45 3.15
N ASP A 12 5.16 12.58 4.38
CA ASP A 12 4.37 12.80 5.59
C ASP A 12 3.52 14.09 5.66
N PHE A 13 3.94 15.22 5.06
CA PHE A 13 3.11 16.44 5.00
C PHE A 13 1.78 16.25 4.26
N SER A 14 1.68 15.23 3.40
CA SER A 14 0.48 14.93 2.61
C SER A 14 -0.41 13.87 3.25
N TRP A 15 -0.01 13.30 4.40
CA TRP A 15 -0.75 12.21 5.02
C TRP A 15 -2.03 12.71 5.70
N ILE A 16 -3.11 11.99 5.43
CA ILE A 16 -4.43 12.31 5.93
C ILE A 16 -4.63 11.58 7.26
N LYS A 17 -4.73 12.35 8.35
CA LYS A 17 -5.00 11.79 9.68
C LYS A 17 -6.39 11.13 9.72
N ARG A 18 -6.45 9.85 10.09
CA ARG A 18 -7.71 9.07 10.16
C ARG A 18 -7.58 7.96 11.21
N SER A 19 -8.69 7.57 11.83
CA SER A 19 -8.72 6.37 12.67
C SER A 19 -8.62 5.14 11.77
N LEU A 20 -7.56 4.36 11.92
CA LEU A 20 -7.30 3.19 11.07
C LEU A 20 -7.40 1.91 11.88
N VAL A 21 -8.10 0.93 11.33
CA VAL A 21 -8.15 -0.43 11.87
C VAL A 21 -7.52 -1.34 10.82
N PRO A 22 -6.29 -1.84 11.02
CA PRO A 22 -5.66 -2.72 10.05
C PRO A 22 -6.51 -3.99 9.87
N PRO A 23 -6.55 -4.53 8.64
CA PRO A 23 -7.30 -5.73 8.37
C PRO A 23 -6.68 -6.94 9.08
N LYS A 24 -7.51 -7.95 9.36
CA LYS A 24 -6.97 -9.28 9.68
C LYS A 24 -6.27 -9.81 8.44
N SER A 25 -5.05 -10.29 8.61
CA SER A 25 -4.21 -10.79 7.52
C SER A 25 -3.59 -12.12 7.90
N ASP A 26 -3.34 -12.94 6.87
CA ASP A 26 -2.57 -14.16 7.00
C ASP A 26 -1.11 -13.88 6.63
N LYS A 27 -0.18 -14.53 7.34
CA LYS A 27 1.24 -14.44 6.96
C LYS A 27 1.49 -15.26 5.71
N GLY A 28 2.21 -14.71 4.75
CA GLY A 28 2.43 -15.39 3.48
C GLY A 28 3.49 -14.72 2.61
N VAL A 29 3.46 -15.07 1.33
CA VAL A 29 4.35 -14.53 0.30
C VAL A 29 3.49 -14.04 -0.85
N ILE A 30 3.84 -12.88 -1.40
CA ILE A 30 3.26 -12.38 -2.64
C ILE A 30 4.23 -12.76 -3.76
N VAL A 31 3.71 -13.44 -4.78
CA VAL A 31 4.49 -13.89 -5.93
C VAL A 31 4.08 -13.06 -7.14
N VAL A 32 5.04 -12.41 -7.77
CA VAL A 32 4.83 -11.75 -9.07
C VAL A 32 4.83 -12.85 -10.13
N THR A 33 3.72 -12.97 -10.86
CA THR A 33 3.55 -13.98 -11.92
C THR A 33 3.83 -13.45 -13.31
N ASP A 34 4.07 -12.15 -13.43
CA ASP A 34 4.51 -11.55 -14.68
C ASP A 34 5.97 -11.95 -14.95
N ASN A 35 6.19 -12.67 -16.04
CA ASN A 35 7.50 -13.21 -16.40
C ASN A 35 8.43 -12.15 -17.01
N ASP A 36 7.92 -10.96 -17.31
CA ASP A 36 8.70 -9.87 -17.90
C ASP A 36 9.30 -8.94 -16.83
N ILE A 37 9.07 -9.21 -15.54
CA ILE A 37 9.63 -8.46 -14.41
C ILE A 37 10.84 -9.21 -13.83
N ASN A 38 12.02 -8.63 -13.97
CA ASN A 38 13.26 -9.16 -13.43
C ASN A 38 13.61 -8.53 -12.08
N GLY A 39 14.49 -9.19 -11.33
CA GLY A 39 15.03 -8.63 -10.09
C GLY A 39 15.76 -7.31 -10.34
N GLY A 40 15.32 -6.25 -9.67
CA GLY A 40 15.84 -4.89 -9.84
C GLY A 40 14.94 -3.98 -10.67
N ASP A 41 13.94 -4.54 -11.37
CA ASP A 41 12.95 -3.75 -12.08
C ASP A 41 12.02 -3.03 -11.10
N SER A 42 11.58 -1.84 -11.50
CA SER A 42 10.54 -1.08 -10.81
C SER A 42 9.32 -1.01 -11.69
N PHE A 43 8.20 -1.57 -11.20
CA PHE A 43 6.92 -1.50 -11.89
C PHE A 43 6.00 -0.50 -11.19
N ARG A 44 5.23 0.25 -11.98
CA ARG A 44 4.24 1.19 -11.47
C ARG A 44 2.86 0.58 -11.60
N ILE A 45 2.07 0.67 -10.53
CA ILE A 45 0.67 0.30 -10.57
C ILE A 45 -0.11 1.42 -11.27
N ASP A 46 -0.61 1.17 -12.48
CA ASP A 46 -1.22 2.22 -13.34
C ASP A 46 -2.47 2.86 -12.72
N TYR A 47 -3.26 2.07 -11.99
CA TYR A 47 -4.47 2.55 -11.31
C TYR A 47 -4.21 3.15 -9.92
N ALA A 48 -2.96 3.20 -9.45
CA ALA A 48 -2.61 3.78 -8.16
C ALA A 48 -2.50 5.31 -8.18
N GLN A 49 -2.93 5.97 -9.26
CA GLN A 49 -2.82 7.42 -9.41
C GLN A 49 -3.56 8.16 -8.27
N ASN A 50 -4.74 7.67 -7.90
CA ASN A 50 -5.59 8.30 -6.88
C ASN A 50 -5.33 7.74 -5.48
N TRP A 51 -4.22 7.03 -5.27
CA TRP A 51 -3.91 6.52 -3.95
C TRP A 51 -3.41 7.63 -3.05
N GLU A 52 -3.99 7.70 -1.86
CA GLU A 52 -3.60 8.62 -0.82
C GLU A 52 -2.94 7.85 0.31
N THR A 53 -2.30 8.57 1.24
CA THR A 53 -1.80 7.97 2.48
C THR A 53 -2.65 8.43 3.64
N TYR A 54 -3.25 7.48 4.33
CA TYR A 54 -3.95 7.69 5.59
C TYR A 54 -3.05 7.27 6.74
N TYR A 55 -3.04 8.04 7.83
CA TYR A 55 -2.21 7.79 9.00
C TYR A 55 -3.04 7.81 10.29
N ASP A 56 -2.81 6.83 11.14
CA ASP A 56 -3.32 6.80 12.52
C ASP A 56 -2.17 6.94 13.51
N GLU A 57 -2.14 8.10 14.17
CA GLU A 57 -1.13 8.44 15.17
C GLU A 57 -1.15 7.54 16.41
N GLN A 58 -2.32 7.05 16.81
CA GLN A 58 -2.42 6.23 18.03
C GLN A 58 -1.88 4.83 17.79
N SER A 59 -2.24 4.23 16.66
CA SER A 59 -1.85 2.86 16.33
C SER A 59 -0.51 2.78 15.58
N GLY A 60 -0.06 3.89 14.99
CA GLY A 60 1.15 4.00 14.15
C GLY A 60 1.00 3.36 12.77
N TRP A 61 -0.22 3.00 12.37
CA TRP A 61 -0.49 2.41 11.07
C TRP A 61 -0.67 3.48 10.00
N LEU A 62 -0.24 3.12 8.79
CA LEU A 62 -0.46 3.82 7.55
C LEU A 62 -1.26 2.90 6.62
N LYS A 63 -2.19 3.48 5.86
CA LYS A 63 -2.79 2.85 4.69
C LYS A 63 -2.40 3.66 3.46
N ILE A 64 -1.88 3.01 2.43
CA ILE A 64 -1.67 3.57 1.10
C ILE A 64 -2.65 2.86 0.16
N GLY A 65 -3.54 3.62 -0.46
CA GLY A 65 -4.58 3.04 -1.31
C GLY A 65 -5.65 4.06 -1.66
N SER A 66 -6.68 3.61 -2.38
CA SER A 66 -7.85 4.46 -2.63
C SER A 66 -8.66 4.69 -1.35
N GLU A 67 -9.35 5.83 -1.28
CA GLU A 67 -10.36 6.09 -0.25
C GLU A 67 -11.49 5.06 -0.30
N ILE A 68 -11.88 4.69 -1.54
CA ILE A 68 -12.96 3.75 -1.79
C ILE A 68 -12.49 2.39 -1.30
N LEU A 69 -13.18 1.87 -0.28
CA LEU A 69 -12.96 0.52 0.21
C LEU A 69 -13.33 -0.46 -0.90
N SER A 70 -12.34 -1.16 -1.44
CA SER A 70 -12.61 -2.31 -2.29
C SER A 70 -13.29 -3.39 -1.45
N GLU A 71 -14.47 -3.80 -1.87
CA GLU A 71 -15.14 -4.95 -1.30
C GLU A 71 -14.35 -6.22 -1.69
N ASP A 72 -14.26 -7.18 -0.77
CA ASP A 72 -13.66 -8.51 -0.99
C ASP A 72 -12.14 -8.57 -1.26
N LEU A 73 -11.34 -7.82 -0.49
CA LEU A 73 -9.88 -7.99 -0.49
C LEU A 73 -9.43 -9.16 0.40
N SER A 74 -8.45 -9.92 -0.11
CA SER A 74 -7.64 -10.83 0.70
C SER A 74 -6.42 -10.10 1.21
N TYR A 75 -6.05 -10.31 2.48
CA TYR A 75 -4.96 -9.58 3.12
C TYR A 75 -3.81 -10.50 3.51
N VAL A 76 -2.60 -10.15 3.03
CA VAL A 76 -1.39 -10.94 3.28
C VAL A 76 -0.34 -10.08 3.97
N GLU A 77 0.09 -10.48 5.17
CA GLU A 77 1.29 -9.94 5.83
C GLU A 77 2.52 -10.63 5.21
N PHE A 78 3.11 -10.01 4.20
CA PHE A 78 4.25 -10.56 3.46
C PHE A 78 5.60 -10.14 4.02
N PHE A 79 5.62 -9.13 4.88
CA PHE A 79 6.75 -8.74 5.69
C PHE A 79 6.24 -8.22 7.03
N ARG A 80 7.08 -8.27 8.07
CA ARG A 80 6.66 -7.85 9.41
C ARG A 80 6.08 -6.44 9.37
N ASN A 81 4.86 -6.28 9.88
CA ASN A 81 4.13 -5.00 9.93
C ASN A 81 3.80 -4.41 8.54
N THR A 82 3.76 -5.24 7.51
CA THR A 82 3.53 -4.83 6.12
C THR A 82 2.52 -5.79 5.49
N ILE A 83 1.34 -5.27 5.18
CA ILE A 83 0.21 -6.04 4.65
C ILE A 83 -0.14 -5.49 3.26
N ALA A 84 -0.43 -6.37 2.31
CA ALA A 84 -1.06 -5.99 1.04
C ALA A 84 -2.53 -6.48 1.03
N GLY A 85 -3.43 -5.63 0.55
CA GLY A 85 -4.78 -6.01 0.14
C GLY A 85 -4.80 -6.36 -1.34
N ILE A 86 -5.24 -7.57 -1.67
CA ILE A 86 -5.24 -8.13 -3.02
C ILE A 86 -6.67 -8.49 -3.41
N ASP A 87 -7.13 -8.04 -4.57
CA ASP A 87 -8.46 -8.37 -5.08
C ASP A 87 -8.52 -9.80 -5.66
N ARG A 88 -9.73 -10.23 -6.04
CA ARG A 88 -9.95 -11.57 -6.63
C ARG A 88 -9.24 -11.79 -7.97
N CYS A 89 -8.86 -10.72 -8.65
CA CYS A 89 -8.11 -10.78 -9.91
C CYS A 89 -6.59 -10.85 -9.68
N GLY A 90 -6.13 -10.77 -8.42
CA GLY A 90 -4.71 -10.79 -8.08
C GLY A 90 -4.05 -9.41 -8.10
N ASN A 91 -4.82 -8.33 -8.23
CA ASN A 91 -4.29 -6.97 -8.24
C ASN A 91 -4.12 -6.44 -6.83
N ILE A 92 -3.01 -5.73 -6.58
CA ILE A 92 -2.78 -5.04 -5.30
C ILE A 92 -3.64 -3.77 -5.27
N GLN A 93 -4.52 -3.66 -4.27
CA GLN A 93 -5.44 -2.52 -4.13
C GLN A 93 -5.03 -1.55 -3.00
N GLU A 94 -4.25 -2.03 -2.04
CA GLU A 94 -3.77 -1.21 -0.94
C GLU A 94 -2.59 -1.86 -0.20
N PHE A 95 -1.84 -1.03 0.50
CA PHE A 95 -0.83 -1.44 1.46
C PHE A 95 -1.15 -0.89 2.85
N TRP A 96 -0.87 -1.68 3.87
CA TRP A 96 -0.85 -1.24 5.25
C TRP A 96 0.55 -1.40 5.82
N LEU A 97 1.06 -0.34 6.43
CA LEU A 97 2.42 -0.28 6.93
C LEU A 97 2.40 0.22 8.36
N LYS A 98 3.17 -0.42 9.25
CA LYS A 98 3.46 0.11 10.58
C LYS A 98 4.97 0.34 10.72
N PRO A 99 5.49 1.42 10.13
CA PRO A 99 6.90 1.74 10.19
C PRO A 99 7.31 2.05 11.62
N LYS A 100 8.59 1.85 11.91
CA LYS A 100 9.23 2.40 13.10
C LYS A 100 9.99 3.65 12.67
N PHE A 101 9.47 4.81 13.02
CA PHE A 101 10.23 6.04 12.90
C PHE A 101 11.40 5.98 13.90
N LYS A 102 12.62 6.18 13.40
CA LYS A 102 13.83 6.29 14.21
C LYS A 102 14.12 7.74 14.52
#